data_AF-A0A1G5FEA8-F1
#
_entry.id   AF-A0A1G5FEA8-F1
#
_cell.length_a   1.000
_cell.length_b   1.000
_cell.length_c   1.000
_cell.angle_alpha   90.00
_cell.angle_beta   90.00
_cell.angle_gamma   90.00
#
_symmetry.space_group_name_H-M   'P 1'
#
loop_
_entity.id
_entity.type
_entity.pdbx_description
1 polymer ?
#
loop_
_entity_poly.entity_id
_entity_poly.type
_entity_poly.pdbx_seq_one_letter_code
_entity_poly.pdbx_strand_id
1 'polypeptide(L)'
;MNMHKEKKKNLIILFAFAAILSAALIIGIKGDRAQTVATAIINDRSDLMAAENADTVVYESESGVQAVCLNADGTETALSDDIEESAGLEDSETTVVEAKENAAELSLTAFTVTEYETVAKMFASDTVNVRSGAGTDYDKLGKVTWGTEISVTGVTDNGWFEVLYNDLIGYIRGDYMVSEMPGVPFLFVGDSRTVQLQNAVGSTDKAYIAKIGEGYSYFKNTALPAIPEYAGQGTVMIINFGVNDLANANKYIKLVNSNIGAWTSAGITVYYASVTPVGAGCASVSNAQIESFNNKLKEGLDPRVQWIDSYSYLSQAGFSSSDGLHYSKDTYKNLYAYYVSVIQQNQDNMVASSAQ
;
A
#
# COMPACT_ATOMS: atom_id res chain seq x y z
N MET A 1 25.74 13.80 27.91
CA MET A 1 24.61 14.00 26.97
C MET A 1 25.02 14.33 25.53
N ASN A 2 26.00 15.22 25.25
CA ASN A 2 26.30 15.60 23.85
C ASN A 2 26.76 14.45 22.90
N MET A 3 27.41 13.40 23.40
CA MET A 3 27.85 12.27 22.56
C MET A 3 26.71 11.52 21.83
N HIS A 4 25.51 11.44 22.40
CA HIS A 4 24.39 10.75 21.72
C HIS A 4 23.78 11.61 20.60
N LYS A 5 23.70 12.94 20.79
CA LYS A 5 23.21 13.87 19.75
C LYS A 5 24.17 13.92 18.55
N GLU A 6 25.47 13.83 18.82
CA GLU A 6 26.53 13.58 17.84
C GLU A 6 26.35 12.23 17.13
N LYS A 7 26.20 11.11 17.86
CA LYS A 7 25.93 9.79 17.26
C LYS A 7 24.69 9.80 16.34
N LYS A 8 23.57 10.42 16.75
CA LYS A 8 22.33 10.46 15.95
C LYS A 8 22.52 11.25 14.64
N LYS A 9 23.23 12.39 14.67
CA LYS A 9 23.66 13.10 13.45
C LYS A 9 24.60 12.25 12.60
N ASN A 10 25.64 11.67 13.21
CA ASN A 10 26.67 10.93 12.50
C ASN A 10 26.15 9.63 11.87
N LEU A 11 25.14 8.98 12.47
CA LEU A 11 24.49 7.81 11.88
C LEU A 11 23.64 8.19 10.65
N ILE A 12 22.85 9.27 10.75
CA ILE A 12 22.08 9.82 9.61
C ILE A 12 23.03 10.23 8.47
N ILE A 13 24.15 10.88 8.80
CA ILE A 13 25.20 11.26 7.83
C ILE A 13 25.87 10.00 7.22
N LEU A 14 26.16 8.96 8.00
CA LEU A 14 26.83 7.76 7.52
C LEU A 14 25.97 7.00 6.48
N PHE A 15 24.66 6.94 6.67
CA PHE A 15 23.74 6.35 5.68
C PHE A 15 23.62 7.21 4.41
N ALA A 16 23.61 8.54 4.53
CA ALA A 16 23.64 9.44 3.37
C ALA A 16 24.92 9.26 2.51
N PHE A 17 26.06 8.93 3.13
CA PHE A 17 27.30 8.62 2.41
C PHE A 17 27.35 7.18 1.85
N ALA A 18 26.73 6.20 2.50
CA ALA A 18 26.70 4.82 2.02
C ALA A 18 25.98 4.69 0.66
N ALA A 19 24.89 5.44 0.46
CA ALA A 19 24.13 5.45 -0.79
C ALA A 19 24.92 5.99 -2.00
N ILE A 20 25.89 6.87 -1.77
CA ILE A 20 26.74 7.45 -2.83
C ILE A 20 27.74 6.42 -3.38
N LEU A 21 28.14 5.42 -2.59
CA LEU A 21 29.08 4.38 -3.03
C LEU A 21 28.43 3.26 -3.86
N SER A 22 27.10 3.11 -3.82
CA SER A 22 26.35 2.14 -4.62
C SER A 22 25.85 2.67 -5.98
N ALA A 23 26.02 3.97 -6.27
CA ALA A 23 25.60 4.59 -7.53
C ALA A 23 26.77 4.82 -8.54
N ALA A 24 27.98 4.34 -8.21
CA ALA A 24 29.21 4.63 -8.96
C ALA A 24 29.77 3.44 -9.76
N LEU A 25 28.91 2.64 -10.41
CA LEU A 25 29.36 1.67 -11.42
C LEU A 25 28.34 1.40 -12.54
N ILE A 26 28.00 2.43 -13.32
CA ILE A 26 27.54 2.34 -14.73
C ILE A 26 27.50 3.77 -15.31
N ILE A 27 27.71 3.91 -16.63
CA ILE A 27 27.89 5.18 -17.39
C ILE A 27 29.25 5.86 -17.17
N GLY A 28 30.24 5.37 -17.90
CA GLY A 28 31.21 6.26 -18.52
C GLY A 28 30.70 6.68 -19.90
N ILE A 29 30.49 7.98 -20.12
CA ILE A 29 30.92 8.76 -21.32
C ILE A 29 30.52 10.24 -21.14
N LYS A 30 31.48 11.12 -21.48
CA LYS A 30 31.59 12.57 -21.28
C LYS A 30 30.40 13.44 -21.73
N GLY A 31 30.18 14.61 -21.10
CA GLY A 31 29.19 15.59 -21.59
C GLY A 31 29.01 16.99 -20.96
N ASP A 32 30.01 17.57 -20.26
CA ASP A 32 30.17 19.03 -19.95
C ASP A 32 29.12 19.86 -19.12
N ARG A 33 29.66 20.72 -18.22
CA ARG A 33 29.14 21.99 -17.65
C ARG A 33 27.90 22.08 -16.70
N ALA A 34 28.19 21.85 -15.42
CA ALA A 34 28.07 22.76 -14.26
C ALA A 34 27.07 23.96 -14.17
N GLN A 35 26.56 24.13 -12.93
CA GLN A 35 26.27 25.36 -12.14
C GLN A 35 24.85 26.00 -12.08
N THR A 36 24.26 25.91 -10.86
CA THR A 36 23.43 26.94 -10.16
C THR A 36 22.02 27.16 -10.78
N VAL A 37 20.93 27.56 -10.10
CA VAL A 37 20.70 28.64 -9.10
C VAL A 37 19.57 28.29 -8.10
N ALA A 38 19.50 29.05 -7.01
CA ALA A 38 18.55 28.99 -5.91
C ALA A 38 17.10 29.45 -6.24
N THR A 39 16.23 29.25 -5.24
CA THR A 39 14.81 29.62 -5.09
C THR A 39 14.48 31.10 -5.38
N ALA A 40 13.37 31.39 -6.09
CA ALA A 40 12.20 32.15 -5.58
C ALA A 40 11.30 32.85 -6.65
N ILE A 41 10.00 32.50 -6.67
CA ILE A 41 8.82 33.39 -6.52
C ILE A 41 8.39 34.39 -7.67
N ILE A 42 7.17 34.13 -8.20
CA ILE A 42 6.08 35.03 -8.68
C ILE A 42 5.98 35.54 -10.15
N ASN A 43 4.77 35.30 -10.73
CA ASN A 43 4.05 35.90 -11.90
C ASN A 43 4.73 35.84 -13.30
N ASP A 44 4.04 35.90 -14.46
CA ASP A 44 2.64 36.28 -14.79
C ASP A 44 2.04 35.43 -15.96
N ARG A 45 0.82 35.77 -16.39
CA ARG A 45 -0.18 35.08 -17.25
C ARG A 45 0.12 34.87 -18.76
N SER A 46 -0.85 34.20 -19.42
CA SER A 46 -1.18 34.10 -20.86
C SER A 46 -0.38 33.07 -21.68
N ASP A 47 -0.96 32.29 -22.62
CA ASP A 47 -2.37 32.16 -23.07
C ASP A 47 -2.60 30.86 -23.90
N LEU A 48 -3.84 30.30 -23.87
CA LEU A 48 -4.55 29.58 -24.97
C LEU A 48 -3.93 28.26 -25.55
N MET A 49 -4.63 27.25 -26.12
CA MET A 49 -6.06 26.98 -26.40
C MET A 49 -6.31 25.48 -26.76
N ALA A 50 -7.51 24.94 -26.45
CA ALA A 50 -8.28 23.86 -27.12
C ALA A 50 -9.30 23.27 -26.11
N ALA A 51 -10.60 23.57 -26.22
CA ALA A 51 -11.62 22.86 -27.03
C ALA A 51 -11.93 21.43 -26.49
N GLU A 52 -13.18 20.99 -26.27
CA GLU A 52 -14.49 21.50 -26.72
C GLU A 52 -15.65 20.81 -25.96
N ASN A 53 -16.89 21.33 -26.09
CA ASN A 53 -18.19 20.74 -25.68
C ASN A 53 -18.51 20.70 -24.15
N ALA A 54 -19.70 21.04 -23.66
CA ALA A 54 -20.99 21.32 -24.32
C ALA A 54 -21.87 22.33 -23.52
N ASP A 55 -22.81 22.97 -24.24
CA ASP A 55 -24.02 23.73 -23.83
C ASP A 55 -24.09 24.43 -22.45
N THR A 56 -24.13 25.77 -22.54
CA THR A 56 -24.93 26.64 -21.65
C THR A 56 -26.06 27.26 -22.50
N VAL A 57 -27.19 27.68 -21.89
CA VAL A 57 -27.81 29.03 -22.01
C VAL A 57 -29.23 29.03 -21.37
N VAL A 58 -29.48 29.72 -20.23
CA VAL A 58 -30.14 31.05 -19.99
C VAL A 58 -31.57 31.16 -20.63
N TYR A 59 -32.66 31.67 -20.03
CA TYR A 59 -32.86 32.84 -19.14
C TYR A 59 -34.03 32.78 -18.12
N GLU A 60 -33.89 33.62 -17.08
CA GLU A 60 -34.85 34.44 -16.29
C GLU A 60 -36.36 34.10 -16.17
N SER A 61 -36.92 34.16 -14.94
CA SER A 61 -38.09 35.02 -14.58
C SER A 61 -38.50 34.98 -13.09
N GLU A 62 -39.39 35.92 -12.74
CA GLU A 62 -39.77 36.55 -11.47
C GLU A 62 -40.50 35.74 -10.36
N SER A 63 -40.46 36.32 -9.13
CA SER A 63 -41.57 36.48 -8.15
C SER A 63 -41.83 35.47 -7.00
N GLY A 64 -42.15 36.03 -5.82
CA GLY A 64 -42.76 35.37 -4.64
C GLY A 64 -41.78 34.61 -3.72
N VAL A 65 -41.81 34.70 -2.37
CA VAL A 65 -42.85 35.12 -1.42
C VAL A 65 -42.23 35.87 -0.22
N GLN A 66 -43.01 36.73 0.46
CA GLN A 66 -42.59 37.62 1.55
C GLN A 66 -43.38 37.38 2.86
N ALA A 67 -42.68 37.39 4.01
CA ALA A 67 -43.19 37.70 5.36
C ALA A 67 -41.96 38.06 6.23
N VAL A 68 -41.69 39.30 6.72
CA VAL A 68 -42.44 40.18 7.64
C VAL A 68 -42.57 39.52 9.03
N CYS A 69 -42.05 40.04 10.16
CA CYS A 69 -41.49 41.35 10.55
C CYS A 69 -40.33 41.19 11.59
N LEU A 70 -39.66 42.18 12.22
CA LEU A 70 -39.74 43.66 12.29
C LEU A 70 -38.31 44.25 12.61
N ASN A 71 -38.20 45.47 13.18
CA ASN A 71 -36.98 46.27 13.43
C ASN A 71 -36.81 46.56 14.97
N ALA A 72 -35.88 47.36 15.53
CA ALA A 72 -34.84 48.30 15.06
C ALA A 72 -33.82 48.62 16.20
N ASP A 73 -32.57 48.99 15.86
CA ASP A 73 -31.68 50.06 16.40
C ASP A 73 -30.32 49.90 15.65
N GLY A 74 -29.72 50.82 14.88
CA GLY A 74 -29.32 52.20 15.18
C GLY A 74 -27.91 52.20 15.82
N THR A 75 -26.83 52.78 15.28
CA THR A 75 -26.55 53.63 14.10
C THR A 75 -25.04 53.56 13.73
N GLU A 76 -24.66 53.79 12.45
CA GLU A 76 -23.51 54.59 11.88
C GLU A 76 -22.13 54.69 12.62
N THR A 77 -20.93 54.83 12.03
CA THR A 77 -20.36 55.15 10.67
C THR A 77 -18.86 54.71 10.68
N ALA A 78 -18.25 54.08 9.67
CA ALA A 78 -17.62 54.59 8.43
C ALA A 78 -16.23 55.30 8.53
N LEU A 79 -15.21 54.71 7.85
CA LEU A 79 -14.01 55.32 7.19
C LEU A 79 -12.98 56.10 8.08
N SER A 80 -11.68 56.26 7.74
CA SER A 80 -10.79 55.82 6.63
C SER A 80 -9.30 55.90 7.06
N ASP A 81 -8.38 55.51 6.18
CA ASP A 81 -6.93 55.34 6.43
C ASP A 81 -6.06 56.64 6.51
N ASP A 82 -4.86 56.44 7.07
CA ASP A 82 -3.53 56.85 6.60
C ASP A 82 -2.79 58.17 6.96
N ILE A 83 -1.54 57.94 7.43
CA ILE A 83 -0.25 58.64 7.20
C ILE A 83 0.00 60.06 7.80
N GLU A 84 1.06 60.18 8.62
CA GLU A 84 2.25 61.00 8.29
C GLU A 84 3.51 60.68 9.12
N GLU A 85 4.65 61.23 8.71
CA GLU A 85 6.04 60.80 8.91
C GLU A 85 6.88 61.86 9.69
N SER A 86 7.94 61.47 10.42
CA SER A 86 9.22 62.24 10.43
C SER A 86 10.39 61.66 11.25
N ALA A 87 11.55 61.68 10.59
CA ALA A 87 12.96 61.60 10.96
C ALA A 87 13.48 61.79 12.41
N GLY A 88 14.60 61.10 12.70
CA GLY A 88 15.59 61.42 13.75
C GLY A 88 16.79 60.46 13.73
N LEU A 89 18.04 60.98 13.73
CA LEU A 89 19.32 60.24 13.68
C LEU A 89 20.25 60.68 14.85
N GLU A 90 21.40 60.00 14.99
CA GLU A 90 22.53 60.25 15.95
C GLU A 90 22.33 59.67 17.38
N ASP A 91 23.32 59.07 18.08
CA ASP A 91 24.72 58.68 17.79
C ASP A 91 25.22 57.55 18.76
N SER A 92 26.33 56.88 18.39
CA SER A 92 27.36 56.17 19.20
C SER A 92 27.09 55.68 20.64
N GLU A 93 27.34 54.38 20.95
CA GLU A 93 28.70 53.88 21.29
C GLU A 93 28.73 52.33 21.47
N THR A 94 29.91 51.71 21.43
CA THR A 94 30.09 50.24 21.40
C THR A 94 30.58 49.64 22.73
N THR A 95 29.94 48.59 23.23
CA THR A 95 30.60 47.59 24.11
C THR A 95 30.14 46.17 23.84
N VAL A 96 31.09 45.25 23.72
CA VAL A 96 30.86 43.80 23.54
C VAL A 96 30.98 43.09 24.89
N VAL A 97 29.97 42.32 25.30
CA VAL A 97 30.15 41.31 26.37
C VAL A 97 29.27 40.08 26.15
N GLU A 98 29.96 39.00 25.76
CA GLU A 98 29.72 37.58 26.08
C GLU A 98 28.31 36.99 26.03
N ALA A 99 28.14 36.03 25.11
CA ALA A 99 27.06 35.07 25.13
C ALA A 99 27.14 34.15 26.37
N LYS A 100 25.98 33.88 26.98
CA LYS A 100 25.76 32.66 27.77
C LYS A 100 24.56 31.91 27.23
N GLU A 101 24.84 30.78 26.58
CA GLU A 101 23.85 29.71 26.44
C GLU A 101 23.40 29.24 27.83
N ASN A 102 22.10 29.18 28.06
CA ASN A 102 21.46 27.95 28.54
C ASN A 102 19.93 28.11 28.65
N ALA A 103 19.24 27.56 27.66
CA ALA A 103 17.89 27.04 27.84
C ALA A 103 17.78 25.77 27.00
N ALA A 104 18.07 24.62 27.62
CA ALA A 104 17.70 23.36 27.02
C ALA A 104 16.16 23.28 27.01
N GLU A 105 15.54 23.36 25.84
CA GLU A 105 14.13 23.02 25.69
C GLU A 105 13.94 21.56 26.15
N LEU A 106 13.27 21.39 27.29
CA LEU A 106 12.67 20.12 27.65
C LEU A 106 11.49 19.88 26.70
N SER A 107 11.79 19.27 25.55
CA SER A 107 10.77 18.62 24.73
C SER A 107 10.18 17.49 25.56
N LEU A 108 9.01 17.76 26.14
CA LEU A 108 8.27 16.79 26.95
C LEU A 108 7.54 15.81 26.04
N THR A 109 8.29 14.92 25.38
CA THR A 109 7.70 13.80 24.64
C THR A 109 6.91 12.93 25.60
N ALA A 110 5.70 12.53 25.23
CA ALA A 110 4.79 11.76 26.10
C ALA A 110 5.22 10.29 26.33
N PHE A 111 6.44 9.97 25.92
CA PHE A 111 7.10 8.67 25.94
C PHE A 111 8.62 8.89 25.94
N THR A 112 9.37 7.92 26.45
CA THR A 112 10.82 7.86 26.31
C THR A 112 11.22 6.85 25.22
N VAL A 113 12.39 7.06 24.60
CA VAL A 113 12.97 6.12 23.62
C VAL A 113 14.23 5.51 24.21
N THR A 114 14.27 4.19 24.31
CA THR A 114 15.49 3.42 24.55
C THR A 114 16.11 3.11 23.18
N GLU A 115 17.13 3.87 22.79
CA GLU A 115 17.88 3.65 21.55
C GLU A 115 18.63 2.31 21.58
N TYR A 116 18.69 1.63 20.45
CA TYR A 116 19.50 0.43 20.27
C TYR A 116 20.94 0.80 19.90
N GLU A 117 21.92 0.08 20.44
CA GLU A 117 23.35 0.29 20.11
C GLU A 117 23.67 0.04 18.63
N THR A 118 22.84 -0.75 17.94
CA THR A 118 22.89 -1.02 16.51
C THR A 118 21.48 -1.00 15.93
N VAL A 119 21.31 -0.46 14.73
CA VAL A 119 20.03 -0.52 14.00
C VAL A 119 19.62 -1.98 13.80
N ALA A 120 18.45 -2.34 14.31
CA ALA A 120 17.87 -3.67 14.11
C ALA A 120 17.05 -3.70 12.81
N LYS A 121 17.02 -4.86 12.15
CA LYS A 121 16.08 -5.14 11.06
C LYS A 121 14.89 -5.88 11.65
N MET A 122 13.67 -5.39 11.39
CA MET A 122 12.42 -6.05 11.74
C MET A 122 11.44 -5.97 10.57
N PHE A 123 10.45 -6.83 10.55
CA PHE A 123 9.46 -6.93 9.48
C PHE A 123 8.07 -6.58 10.00
N ALA A 124 7.28 -5.88 9.21
CA ALA A 124 5.87 -5.67 9.50
C ALA A 124 5.09 -6.99 9.37
N SER A 125 4.28 -7.36 10.36
CA SER A 125 3.42 -8.56 10.33
C SER A 125 2.01 -8.30 9.79
N ASP A 126 1.67 -7.05 9.49
CA ASP A 126 0.43 -6.60 8.86
C ASP A 126 0.65 -5.21 8.20
N THR A 127 -0.34 -4.68 7.50
CA THR A 127 -0.34 -3.29 7.02
C THR A 127 -0.56 -2.32 8.19
N VAL A 128 0.50 -1.64 8.62
CA VAL A 128 0.50 -0.75 9.79
C VAL A 128 0.89 0.68 9.41
N ASN A 129 0.33 1.67 10.12
CA ASN A 129 0.65 3.09 9.90
C ASN A 129 1.99 3.44 10.57
N VAL A 130 2.83 4.20 9.86
CA VAL A 130 3.98 4.88 10.45
C VAL A 130 3.52 6.25 10.94
N ARG A 131 3.87 6.63 12.17
CA ARG A 131 3.39 7.86 12.82
C ARG A 131 4.53 8.79 13.26
N SER A 132 4.20 10.06 13.47
CA SER A 132 5.15 11.09 13.95
C SER A 132 5.50 10.97 15.46
N GLY A 133 4.79 10.12 16.20
CA GLY A 133 5.06 9.82 17.61
C GLY A 133 4.47 8.48 18.04
N ALA A 134 4.89 7.99 19.20
CA ALA A 134 4.51 6.69 19.74
C ALA A 134 3.10 6.69 20.36
N GLY A 135 2.07 6.82 19.53
CA GLY A 135 0.67 6.82 19.96
C GLY A 135 -0.31 6.94 18.79
N THR A 136 -1.58 6.60 19.01
CA THR A 136 -2.63 6.66 17.97
C THR A 136 -3.04 8.08 17.59
N ASP A 137 -2.71 9.06 18.43
CA ASP A 137 -3.16 10.44 18.33
C ASP A 137 -2.16 11.32 17.56
N TYR A 138 -0.98 10.77 17.25
CA TYR A 138 0.04 11.38 16.39
C TYR A 138 -0.27 11.20 14.91
N ASP A 139 0.13 12.18 14.09
CA ASP A 139 -0.07 12.17 12.64
C ASP A 139 0.50 10.92 11.96
N LYS A 140 -0.11 10.54 10.83
CA LYS A 140 0.36 9.44 9.98
C LYS A 140 1.37 9.99 8.97
N LEU A 141 2.61 9.53 9.06
CA LEU A 141 3.66 9.80 8.06
C LEU A 141 3.48 8.92 6.82
N GLY A 142 2.84 7.76 6.97
CA GLY A 142 2.58 6.83 5.89
C GLY A 142 2.10 5.47 6.39
N LYS A 143 2.33 4.44 5.59
CA LYS A 143 2.08 3.04 5.92
C LYS A 143 3.26 2.18 5.47
N VAL A 144 3.45 1.07 6.16
CA VAL A 144 4.24 -0.07 5.68
C VAL A 144 3.30 -1.26 5.55
N THR A 145 3.46 -2.03 4.49
CA THR A 145 2.69 -3.26 4.27
C THR A 145 3.36 -4.43 4.97
N TRP A 146 2.64 -5.53 5.13
CA TRP A 146 3.22 -6.82 5.53
C TRP A 146 4.58 -7.09 4.84
N GLY A 147 5.54 -7.66 5.57
CA GLY A 147 6.84 -8.12 5.05
C GLY A 147 7.82 -7.03 4.71
N THR A 148 7.43 -5.75 4.83
CA THR A 148 8.36 -4.63 4.65
C THR A 148 9.45 -4.73 5.73
N GLU A 149 10.71 -4.88 5.31
CA GLU A 149 11.86 -4.73 6.19
C GLU A 149 11.98 -3.26 6.61
N ILE A 150 12.08 -3.02 7.92
CA ILE A 150 12.18 -1.70 8.52
C ILE A 150 13.39 -1.66 9.45
N SER A 151 14.16 -0.57 9.32
CA SER A 151 15.27 -0.22 10.19
C SER A 151 14.74 0.37 11.50
N VAL A 152 14.87 -0.39 12.59
CA VAL A 152 14.46 -0.01 13.95
C VAL A 152 15.67 0.55 14.71
N THR A 153 15.55 1.78 15.19
CA THR A 153 16.61 2.49 15.93
C THR A 153 16.43 2.46 17.44
N GLY A 154 15.25 2.09 17.94
CA GLY A 154 14.98 1.96 19.37
C GLY A 154 13.56 1.52 19.66
N VAL A 155 13.25 1.38 20.95
CA VAL A 155 11.93 1.00 21.47
C VAL A 155 11.46 2.02 22.50
N THR A 156 10.16 2.29 22.55
CA THR A 156 9.55 3.21 23.51
C THR A 156 9.03 2.48 24.74
N ASP A 157 8.98 3.21 25.86
CA ASP A 157 8.39 2.73 27.12
C ASP A 157 6.89 2.35 27.03
N ASN A 158 6.21 2.79 25.97
CA ASN A 158 4.79 2.52 25.71
C ASN A 158 4.51 1.55 24.54
N GLY A 159 5.51 0.77 24.10
CA GLY A 159 5.31 -0.36 23.18
C GLY A 159 5.27 0.00 21.69
N TRP A 160 6.02 1.02 21.28
CA TRP A 160 6.27 1.35 19.87
C TRP A 160 7.77 1.21 19.57
N PHE A 161 8.11 1.03 18.29
CA PHE A 161 9.49 1.10 17.81
C PHE A 161 9.75 2.46 17.16
N GLU A 162 10.89 3.09 17.47
CA GLU A 162 11.45 4.19 16.69
C GLU A 162 12.06 3.59 15.42
N VAL A 163 11.69 4.12 14.25
CA VAL A 163 12.08 3.57 12.93
C VAL A 163 12.56 4.66 11.98
N LEU A 164 13.42 4.28 11.04
CA LEU A 164 13.75 5.09 9.87
C LEU A 164 12.77 4.78 8.73
N TYR A 165 12.05 5.80 8.26
CA TYR A 165 11.04 5.70 7.20
C TYR A 165 11.14 6.93 6.29
N ASN A 166 11.50 6.71 5.01
CA ASN A 166 11.70 7.78 4.02
C ASN A 166 12.59 8.94 4.54
N ASP A 167 13.76 8.59 5.09
CA ASP A 167 14.74 9.50 5.71
C ASP A 167 14.24 10.30 6.95
N LEU A 168 13.02 10.03 7.42
CA LEU A 168 12.45 10.58 8.64
C LEU A 168 12.47 9.56 9.78
N ILE A 169 12.43 10.07 11.02
CA ILE A 169 12.10 9.25 12.18
C ILE A 169 10.58 9.13 12.26
N GLY A 170 10.11 7.88 12.30
CA GLY A 170 8.72 7.53 12.54
C GLY A 170 8.57 6.52 13.66
N TYR A 171 7.33 6.17 13.98
CA TYR A 171 6.99 5.22 15.02
C TYR A 171 5.99 4.19 14.51
N ILE A 172 6.25 2.91 14.79
CA ILE A 172 5.37 1.78 14.45
C ILE A 172 5.01 1.03 15.74
N ARG A 173 3.76 0.62 15.87
CA ARG A 173 3.25 -0.11 17.03
C ARG A 173 3.91 -1.49 17.12
N GLY A 174 4.50 -1.83 18.26
CA GLY A 174 5.35 -3.02 18.43
C GLY A 174 4.63 -4.35 18.17
N ASP A 175 3.33 -4.42 18.45
CA ASP A 175 2.47 -5.58 18.19
C ASP A 175 2.45 -6.02 16.71
N TYR A 176 2.86 -5.14 15.78
CA TYR A 176 2.93 -5.38 14.34
C TYR A 176 4.34 -5.61 13.79
N MET A 177 5.36 -5.73 14.65
CA MET A 177 6.76 -5.86 14.23
C MET A 177 7.37 -7.17 14.75
N VAL A 178 7.95 -7.96 13.85
CA VAL A 178 8.57 -9.25 14.14
C VAL A 178 10.04 -9.27 13.73
N SER A 179 10.86 -10.09 14.41
CA SER A 179 12.31 -10.19 14.18
C SER A 179 12.71 -11.07 13.00
N GLU A 180 11.79 -11.92 12.54
CA GLU A 180 11.96 -12.79 11.37
C GLU A 180 10.91 -12.41 10.32
N MET A 181 11.19 -12.69 9.04
CA MET A 181 10.19 -12.55 7.98
C MET A 181 8.94 -13.35 8.39
N PRO A 182 7.74 -12.74 8.46
CA PRO A 182 6.56 -13.48 8.88
C PRO A 182 6.25 -14.60 7.85
N GLY A 183 5.38 -15.54 8.22
CA GLY A 183 4.88 -16.54 7.27
C GLY A 183 4.18 -15.86 6.09
N VAL A 184 4.51 -16.28 4.86
CA VAL A 184 4.02 -15.73 3.58
C VAL A 184 2.54 -15.35 3.64
N PRO A 185 2.15 -14.09 3.37
CA PRO A 185 0.77 -13.68 3.48
C PRO A 185 0.08 -14.15 2.20
N PHE A 186 -1.01 -14.89 2.39
CA PHE A 186 -1.82 -15.31 1.26
C PHE A 186 -2.90 -14.27 1.00
N LEU A 187 -2.91 -13.69 -0.19
CA LEU A 187 -4.06 -12.96 -0.71
C LEU A 187 -4.86 -13.88 -1.64
N PHE A 188 -6.05 -14.29 -1.24
CA PHE A 188 -6.96 -15.01 -2.12
C PHE A 188 -7.93 -14.04 -2.79
N VAL A 189 -7.98 -14.06 -4.13
CA VAL A 189 -8.89 -13.22 -4.93
C VAL A 189 -9.81 -14.13 -5.74
N GLY A 190 -11.13 -14.01 -5.58
CA GLY A 190 -12.02 -14.98 -6.25
C GLY A 190 -13.52 -14.81 -6.08
N ASP A 191 -14.25 -15.86 -6.49
CA ASP A 191 -15.72 -15.91 -6.45
C ASP A 191 -16.26 -16.60 -5.18
N SER A 192 -17.46 -17.20 -5.26
CA SER A 192 -18.09 -17.90 -4.14
C SER A 192 -17.23 -19.03 -3.59
N ARG A 193 -16.41 -19.70 -4.41
CA ARG A 193 -15.52 -20.76 -3.93
C ARG A 193 -14.42 -20.21 -3.02
N THR A 194 -13.91 -19.01 -3.29
CA THR A 194 -12.94 -18.34 -2.42
C THR A 194 -13.59 -17.80 -1.14
N VAL A 195 -14.84 -17.34 -1.19
CA VAL A 195 -15.59 -16.98 0.05
C VAL A 195 -15.81 -18.22 0.94
N GLN A 196 -16.12 -19.38 0.36
CA GLN A 196 -16.28 -20.61 1.15
C GLN A 196 -14.94 -21.16 1.66
N LEU A 197 -13.83 -20.94 0.93
CA LEU A 197 -12.47 -21.17 1.43
C LEU A 197 -12.23 -20.34 2.70
N GLN A 198 -12.48 -19.02 2.67
CA GLN A 198 -12.39 -18.13 3.83
C GLN A 198 -13.19 -18.65 5.03
N ASN A 199 -14.46 -19.03 4.83
CA ASN A 199 -15.32 -19.60 5.87
C ASN A 199 -14.78 -20.93 6.47
N ALA A 200 -13.99 -21.67 5.68
CA ALA A 200 -13.41 -22.93 6.10
C ALA A 200 -12.10 -22.77 6.89
N VAL A 201 -11.22 -21.85 6.49
CA VAL A 201 -9.84 -21.71 7.01
C VAL A 201 -9.53 -20.42 7.78
N GLY A 202 -10.49 -19.50 7.90
CA GLY A 202 -10.33 -18.22 8.60
C GLY A 202 -9.40 -17.23 7.90
N SER A 203 -9.14 -16.08 8.53
CA SER A 203 -8.42 -14.94 7.92
C SER A 203 -7.38 -14.27 8.84
N THR A 204 -6.88 -14.98 9.85
CA THR A 204 -5.94 -14.42 10.85
C THR A 204 -4.58 -14.04 10.26
N ASP A 205 -4.16 -14.76 9.23
CA ASP A 205 -2.83 -14.81 8.61
C ASP A 205 -2.89 -14.61 7.08
N LYS A 206 -4.06 -14.22 6.55
CA LYS A 206 -4.36 -14.21 5.12
C LYS A 206 -5.57 -13.35 4.78
N ALA A 207 -5.48 -12.64 3.66
CA ALA A 207 -6.48 -11.72 3.15
C ALA A 207 -7.37 -12.35 2.08
N TYR A 208 -8.59 -11.82 1.94
CA TYR A 208 -9.58 -12.28 0.95
C TYR A 208 -10.23 -11.08 0.27
N ILE A 209 -10.16 -11.05 -1.07
CA ILE A 209 -10.95 -10.14 -1.90
C ILE A 209 -11.86 -11.01 -2.77
N ALA A 210 -12.98 -11.44 -2.20
CA ALA A 210 -13.88 -12.39 -2.83
C ALA A 210 -15.36 -12.09 -2.55
N LYS A 211 -16.22 -12.51 -3.47
CA LYS A 211 -17.68 -12.29 -3.37
C LYS A 211 -18.48 -13.41 -4.05
N ILE A 212 -19.59 -13.79 -3.41
CA ILE A 212 -20.45 -14.89 -3.86
C ILE A 212 -21.16 -14.53 -5.17
N GLY A 213 -21.19 -15.47 -6.12
CA GLY A 213 -21.91 -15.35 -7.40
C GLY A 213 -21.26 -14.44 -8.45
N GLU A 214 -20.08 -13.88 -8.14
CA GLU A 214 -19.40 -12.92 -9.00
C GLU A 214 -18.45 -13.59 -10.00
N GLY A 215 -18.08 -12.83 -11.04
CA GLY A 215 -17.17 -13.28 -12.10
C GLY A 215 -16.29 -12.14 -12.63
N TYR A 216 -16.02 -12.14 -13.94
CA TYR A 216 -15.05 -11.25 -14.57
C TYR A 216 -15.30 -9.75 -14.30
N SER A 217 -16.57 -9.34 -14.24
CA SER A 217 -16.93 -7.94 -13.99
C SER A 217 -16.45 -7.45 -12.61
N TYR A 218 -16.73 -8.21 -11.56
CA TYR A 218 -16.25 -7.93 -10.20
C TYR A 218 -14.72 -8.00 -10.11
N PHE A 219 -14.10 -9.00 -10.74
CA PHE A 219 -12.64 -9.10 -10.74
C PHE A 219 -12.01 -7.83 -11.32
N LYS A 220 -12.47 -7.39 -12.51
CA LYS A 220 -11.98 -6.19 -13.17
C LYS A 220 -12.26 -4.90 -12.38
N ASN A 221 -13.51 -4.72 -11.94
CA ASN A 221 -14.01 -3.40 -11.52
C ASN A 221 -13.99 -3.18 -10.00
N THR A 222 -13.77 -4.23 -9.20
CA THR A 222 -13.81 -4.14 -7.72
C THR A 222 -12.62 -4.83 -7.07
N ALA A 223 -12.34 -6.08 -7.41
CA ALA A 223 -11.26 -6.80 -6.75
C ALA A 223 -9.87 -6.34 -7.20
N LEU A 224 -9.65 -6.15 -8.51
CA LEU A 224 -8.38 -5.67 -9.06
C LEU A 224 -7.94 -4.31 -8.45
N PRO A 225 -8.79 -3.26 -8.38
CA PRO A 225 -8.44 -2.01 -7.71
C PRO A 225 -8.11 -2.14 -6.22
N ALA A 226 -8.64 -3.15 -5.53
CA ALA A 226 -8.43 -3.35 -4.09
C ALA A 226 -7.13 -4.12 -3.76
N ILE A 227 -6.54 -4.86 -4.70
CA ILE A 227 -5.31 -5.65 -4.46
C ILE A 227 -4.20 -4.86 -3.75
N PRO A 228 -3.86 -3.60 -4.10
CA PRO A 228 -2.81 -2.83 -3.45
C PRO A 228 -3.06 -2.49 -1.97
N GLU A 229 -4.29 -2.65 -1.46
CA GLU A 229 -4.58 -2.48 -0.02
C GLU A 229 -4.14 -3.70 0.81
N TYR A 230 -4.02 -4.88 0.19
CA TYR A 230 -3.81 -6.17 0.85
C TYR A 230 -2.54 -6.92 0.38
N ALA A 231 -1.88 -6.46 -0.68
CA ALA A 231 -0.71 -7.13 -1.27
C ALA A 231 0.39 -6.16 -1.69
N GLY A 232 1.63 -6.62 -1.48
CA GLY A 232 2.87 -5.93 -1.84
C GLY A 232 4.06 -6.88 -1.73
N GLN A 233 5.20 -6.35 -1.30
CA GLN A 233 6.47 -7.07 -1.25
C GLN A 233 6.35 -8.40 -0.46
N GLY A 234 6.71 -9.51 -1.10
CA GLY A 234 6.69 -10.84 -0.48
C GLY A 234 5.29 -11.50 -0.40
N THR A 235 4.24 -10.85 -0.91
CA THR A 235 2.89 -11.44 -0.90
C THR A 235 2.75 -12.56 -1.92
N VAL A 236 2.08 -13.66 -1.55
CA VAL A 236 1.61 -14.66 -2.53
C VAL A 236 0.11 -14.45 -2.78
N MET A 237 -0.23 -14.06 -4.01
CA MET A 237 -1.60 -13.88 -4.45
C MET A 237 -2.09 -15.09 -5.22
N ILE A 238 -3.20 -15.70 -4.79
CA ILE A 238 -3.87 -16.81 -5.49
C ILE A 238 -5.19 -16.30 -6.07
N ILE A 239 -5.28 -16.32 -7.41
CA ILE A 239 -6.51 -15.99 -8.14
C ILE A 239 -7.31 -17.27 -8.37
N ASN A 240 -8.59 -17.29 -7.98
CA ASN A 240 -9.53 -18.38 -8.29
C ASN A 240 -10.90 -17.79 -8.69
N PHE A 241 -11.08 -17.64 -10.00
CA PHE A 241 -12.29 -17.14 -10.62
C PHE A 241 -12.70 -17.99 -11.82
N GLY A 242 -13.95 -17.87 -12.23
CA GLY A 242 -14.42 -18.24 -13.57
C GLY A 242 -15.51 -19.29 -13.58
N VAL A 243 -15.83 -19.90 -12.43
CA VAL A 243 -16.87 -20.94 -12.36
C VAL A 243 -18.26 -20.40 -12.73
N ASN A 244 -18.48 -19.09 -12.52
CA ASN A 244 -19.74 -18.42 -12.84
C ASN A 244 -19.83 -17.95 -14.31
N ASP A 245 -18.72 -17.88 -15.04
CA ASP A 245 -18.66 -17.26 -16.37
C ASP A 245 -17.55 -17.80 -17.29
N LEU A 246 -17.42 -19.14 -17.37
CA LEU A 246 -16.42 -19.90 -18.14
C LEU A 246 -16.26 -19.48 -19.62
N ALA A 247 -17.20 -18.76 -20.23
CA ALA A 247 -17.03 -18.16 -21.55
C ALA A 247 -15.96 -17.04 -21.59
N ASN A 248 -15.61 -16.45 -20.44
CA ASN A 248 -14.74 -15.28 -20.32
C ASN A 248 -13.22 -15.61 -20.22
N ALA A 249 -12.77 -16.84 -20.48
CA ALA A 249 -11.36 -17.25 -20.38
C ALA A 249 -10.37 -16.23 -20.98
N ASN A 250 -10.58 -15.81 -22.23
CA ASN A 250 -9.72 -14.84 -22.92
C ASN A 250 -9.71 -13.45 -22.26
N LYS A 251 -10.80 -13.07 -21.58
CA LYS A 251 -10.88 -11.81 -20.83
C LYS A 251 -10.08 -11.90 -19.53
N TYR A 252 -10.19 -13.03 -18.81
CA TYR A 252 -9.37 -13.30 -17.62
C TYR A 252 -7.87 -13.30 -17.96
N ILE A 253 -7.47 -14.03 -19.00
CA ILE A 253 -6.08 -14.05 -19.50
C ILE A 253 -5.59 -12.63 -19.80
N LYS A 254 -6.35 -11.87 -20.61
CA LYS A 254 -5.98 -10.49 -20.96
C LYS A 254 -5.85 -9.60 -19.72
N LEU A 255 -6.77 -9.70 -18.77
CA LEU A 255 -6.76 -8.89 -17.55
C LEU A 255 -5.55 -9.21 -16.66
N VAL A 256 -5.29 -10.49 -16.41
CA VAL A 256 -4.15 -10.95 -15.58
C VAL A 256 -2.82 -10.57 -16.25
N ASN A 257 -2.64 -10.88 -17.53
CA ASN A 257 -1.42 -10.58 -18.28
C ASN A 257 -1.17 -9.07 -18.43
N SER A 258 -2.22 -8.24 -18.37
CA SER A 258 -2.06 -6.77 -18.39
C SER A 258 -1.61 -6.20 -17.04
N ASN A 259 -1.78 -6.92 -15.93
CA ASN A 259 -1.48 -6.45 -14.57
C ASN A 259 -0.26 -7.14 -13.93
N ILE A 260 0.15 -8.32 -14.43
CA ILE A 260 1.28 -9.09 -13.89
C ILE A 260 2.59 -8.29 -13.80
N GLY A 261 2.82 -7.33 -14.70
CA GLY A 261 3.95 -6.40 -14.61
C GLY A 261 3.93 -5.58 -13.32
N ALA A 262 2.81 -4.88 -13.05
CA ALA A 262 2.65 -4.07 -11.84
C ALA A 262 2.73 -4.92 -10.56
N TRP A 263 2.11 -6.10 -10.55
CA TRP A 263 2.14 -7.00 -9.40
C TRP A 263 3.54 -7.54 -9.10
N THR A 264 4.27 -7.99 -10.12
CA THR A 264 5.66 -8.48 -9.93
C THR A 264 6.63 -7.35 -9.56
N SER A 265 6.45 -6.13 -10.10
CA SER A 265 7.20 -4.95 -9.65
C SER A 265 6.87 -4.52 -8.22
N ALA A 266 5.67 -4.82 -7.72
CA ALA A 266 5.29 -4.64 -6.32
C ALA A 266 5.75 -5.81 -5.42
N GLY A 267 6.54 -6.76 -5.94
CA GLY A 267 7.06 -7.91 -5.19
C GLY A 267 6.02 -9.00 -4.88
N ILE A 268 4.89 -9.00 -5.58
CA ILE A 268 3.83 -10.01 -5.42
C ILE A 268 4.15 -11.22 -6.31
N THR A 269 4.18 -12.41 -5.71
CA THR A 269 4.22 -13.69 -6.43
C THR A 269 2.78 -14.09 -6.78
N VAL A 270 2.50 -14.32 -8.06
CA VAL A 270 1.12 -14.51 -8.55
C VAL A 270 0.89 -15.95 -8.99
N TYR A 271 -0.16 -16.55 -8.45
CA TYR A 271 -0.68 -17.86 -8.85
C TYR A 271 -2.10 -17.73 -9.42
N TYR A 272 -2.42 -18.55 -10.41
CA TYR A 272 -3.80 -18.84 -10.80
C TYR A 272 -4.13 -20.29 -10.42
N ALA A 273 -5.08 -20.46 -9.51
CA ALA A 273 -5.60 -21.78 -9.15
C ALA A 273 -6.73 -22.16 -10.11
N SER A 274 -6.63 -23.36 -10.69
CA SER A 274 -7.62 -23.88 -11.63
C SER A 274 -9.04 -23.86 -11.05
N VAL A 275 -10.04 -23.63 -11.91
CA VAL A 275 -11.44 -23.82 -11.53
C VAL A 275 -11.62 -25.31 -11.23
N THR A 276 -12.02 -25.64 -10.00
CA THR A 276 -12.09 -27.01 -9.47
C THR A 276 -13.34 -27.77 -9.94
N PRO A 277 -13.40 -29.11 -9.81
CA PRO A 277 -14.45 -29.92 -10.44
C PRO A 277 -15.81 -29.72 -9.77
N VAL A 278 -16.88 -30.01 -10.51
CA VAL A 278 -18.25 -30.04 -9.99
C VAL A 278 -18.76 -31.46 -9.84
N GLY A 279 -19.57 -31.68 -8.80
CA GLY A 279 -20.26 -32.94 -8.53
C GLY A 279 -21.52 -33.10 -9.38
N ALA A 280 -22.07 -34.31 -9.41
CA ALA A 280 -23.23 -34.67 -10.26
C ALA A 280 -24.51 -33.85 -10.01
N GLY A 281 -24.61 -33.12 -8.88
CA GLY A 281 -25.73 -32.23 -8.58
C GLY A 281 -25.62 -30.82 -9.17
N CYS A 282 -24.50 -30.45 -9.81
CA CYS A 282 -24.30 -29.09 -10.31
C CYS A 282 -25.07 -28.85 -11.61
N ALA A 283 -25.99 -27.88 -11.59
CA ALA A 283 -26.82 -27.54 -12.74
C ALA A 283 -26.30 -26.33 -13.56
N SER A 284 -25.36 -25.54 -13.02
CA SER A 284 -24.91 -24.28 -13.65
C SER A 284 -23.78 -24.46 -14.65
N VAL A 285 -22.87 -25.42 -14.42
CA VAL A 285 -21.70 -25.71 -15.27
C VAL A 285 -21.37 -27.20 -15.25
N SER A 286 -20.58 -27.64 -16.24
CA SER A 286 -20.07 -29.01 -16.35
C SER A 286 -18.55 -29.09 -16.30
N ASN A 287 -18.02 -30.24 -15.88
CA ASN A 287 -16.58 -30.52 -15.83
C ASN A 287 -15.89 -30.32 -17.20
N ALA A 288 -16.51 -30.71 -18.31
CA ALA A 288 -15.96 -30.48 -19.65
C ALA A 288 -15.80 -28.99 -20.01
N GLN A 289 -16.71 -28.12 -19.55
CA GLN A 289 -16.56 -26.67 -19.72
C GLN A 289 -15.44 -26.11 -18.83
N ILE A 290 -15.31 -26.64 -17.61
CA ILE A 290 -14.26 -26.27 -16.66
C ILE A 290 -12.87 -26.67 -17.19
N GLU A 291 -12.72 -27.88 -17.72
CA GLU A 291 -11.49 -28.35 -18.38
C GLU A 291 -11.12 -27.46 -19.58
N SER A 292 -12.09 -27.13 -20.44
CA SER A 292 -11.85 -26.22 -21.57
C SER A 292 -11.43 -24.81 -21.14
N PHE A 293 -11.99 -24.30 -20.04
CA PHE A 293 -11.61 -23.01 -19.44
C PHE A 293 -10.18 -23.07 -18.86
N ASN A 294 -9.90 -24.10 -18.04
CA ASN A 294 -8.61 -24.29 -17.39
C ASN A 294 -7.47 -24.44 -18.39
N ASN A 295 -7.66 -25.23 -19.46
CA ASN A 295 -6.64 -25.38 -20.51
C ASN A 295 -6.33 -24.05 -21.19
N LYS A 296 -7.35 -23.25 -21.55
CA LYS A 296 -7.16 -21.91 -22.13
C LYS A 296 -6.39 -20.98 -21.19
N LEU A 297 -6.72 -20.98 -19.89
CA LEU A 297 -5.96 -20.18 -18.92
C LEU A 297 -4.50 -20.64 -18.87
N LYS A 298 -4.25 -21.94 -18.69
CA LYS A 298 -2.92 -22.53 -18.55
C LYS A 298 -2.03 -22.30 -19.78
N GLU A 299 -2.62 -22.27 -20.98
CA GLU A 299 -1.91 -21.98 -22.24
C GLU A 299 -1.70 -20.48 -22.49
N GLY A 300 -2.62 -19.62 -22.04
CA GLY A 300 -2.63 -18.19 -22.39
C GLY A 300 -2.08 -17.23 -21.34
N LEU A 301 -1.96 -17.64 -20.08
CA LEU A 301 -1.43 -16.79 -19.01
C LEU A 301 0.07 -16.51 -19.19
N ASP A 302 0.50 -15.31 -18.77
CA ASP A 302 1.92 -14.92 -18.74
C ASP A 302 2.72 -15.92 -17.88
N PRO A 303 3.90 -16.41 -18.31
CA PRO A 303 4.67 -17.43 -17.58
C PRO A 303 5.06 -17.07 -16.13
N ARG A 304 4.99 -15.79 -15.73
CA ARG A 304 5.18 -15.35 -14.34
C ARG A 304 3.98 -15.67 -13.44
N VAL A 305 2.81 -15.98 -14.02
CA VAL A 305 1.62 -16.45 -13.32
C VAL A 305 1.72 -17.96 -13.17
N GLN A 306 2.01 -18.41 -11.95
CA GLN A 306 2.21 -19.82 -11.67
C GLN A 306 0.86 -20.57 -11.60
N TRP A 307 0.77 -21.77 -12.18
CA TRP A 307 -0.46 -22.54 -12.24
C TRP A 307 -0.57 -23.50 -11.04
N ILE A 308 -1.70 -23.51 -10.33
CA ILE A 308 -2.02 -24.54 -9.34
C ILE A 308 -3.14 -25.45 -9.87
N ASP A 309 -2.83 -26.73 -10.08
CA ASP A 309 -3.78 -27.71 -10.64
C ASP A 309 -4.67 -28.37 -9.57
N SER A 310 -5.45 -27.54 -8.91
CA SER A 310 -6.47 -27.96 -7.94
C SER A 310 -7.59 -28.81 -8.54
N TYR A 311 -7.81 -28.74 -9.86
CA TYR A 311 -8.77 -29.58 -10.57
C TYR A 311 -8.32 -31.04 -10.57
N SER A 312 -7.09 -31.32 -11.02
CA SER A 312 -6.52 -32.67 -11.00
C SER A 312 -6.38 -33.19 -9.57
N TYR A 313 -6.01 -32.32 -8.61
CA TYR A 313 -5.94 -32.69 -7.19
C TYR A 313 -7.28 -33.16 -6.63
N LEU A 314 -8.35 -32.35 -6.72
CA LEU A 314 -9.66 -32.74 -6.18
C LEU A 314 -10.31 -33.89 -6.95
N SER A 315 -9.99 -34.06 -8.24
CA SER A 315 -10.42 -35.22 -9.03
C SER A 315 -9.81 -36.54 -8.52
N GLN A 316 -8.60 -36.49 -7.96
CA GLN A 316 -7.90 -37.66 -7.40
C GLN A 316 -8.19 -37.88 -5.92
N ALA A 317 -8.15 -36.80 -5.11
CA ALA A 317 -8.39 -36.86 -3.67
C ALA A 317 -9.89 -37.06 -3.32
N GLY A 318 -10.77 -36.75 -4.26
CA GLY A 318 -12.21 -36.68 -4.04
C GLY A 318 -12.64 -35.39 -3.33
N PHE A 319 -13.93 -35.09 -3.43
CA PHE A 319 -14.55 -33.94 -2.77
C PHE A 319 -15.98 -34.26 -2.35
N SER A 320 -16.53 -33.48 -1.43
CA SER A 320 -17.95 -33.53 -1.04
C SER A 320 -18.58 -32.16 -1.26
N SER A 321 -19.79 -32.13 -1.81
CA SER A 321 -20.57 -30.92 -2.11
C SER A 321 -22.06 -31.20 -1.95
N SER A 322 -22.83 -30.29 -1.36
CA SER A 322 -24.28 -30.44 -1.20
C SER A 322 -25.08 -30.06 -2.45
N ASP A 323 -24.60 -29.06 -3.21
CA ASP A 323 -25.24 -28.50 -4.41
C ASP A 323 -24.45 -28.81 -5.70
N GLY A 324 -23.44 -29.67 -5.61
CA GLY A 324 -22.51 -29.98 -6.69
C GLY A 324 -21.44 -28.91 -6.98
N LEU A 325 -21.54 -27.70 -6.43
CA LEU A 325 -20.70 -26.55 -6.78
C LEU A 325 -19.78 -26.10 -5.64
N HIS A 326 -20.34 -26.02 -4.42
CA HIS A 326 -19.67 -25.58 -3.20
C HIS A 326 -19.35 -26.79 -2.32
N TYR A 327 -18.13 -26.82 -1.79
CA TYR A 327 -17.64 -28.00 -1.08
C TYR A 327 -17.93 -27.98 0.43
N SER A 328 -17.74 -29.14 1.06
CA SER A 328 -17.70 -29.26 2.52
C SER A 328 -16.53 -28.46 3.10
N LYS A 329 -16.64 -28.09 4.38
CA LYS A 329 -15.58 -27.37 5.11
C LYS A 329 -14.24 -28.12 5.08
N ASP A 330 -14.26 -29.44 5.17
CA ASP A 330 -13.03 -30.24 5.18
C ASP A 330 -12.43 -30.39 3.77
N THR A 331 -13.24 -30.46 2.71
CA THR A 331 -12.72 -30.34 1.34
C THR A 331 -12.03 -28.98 1.12
N TYR A 332 -12.59 -27.88 1.61
CA TYR A 332 -11.94 -26.56 1.51
C TYR A 332 -10.64 -26.47 2.31
N LYS A 333 -10.56 -27.08 3.50
CA LYS A 333 -9.29 -27.19 4.25
C LYS A 333 -8.22 -28.00 3.49
N ASN A 334 -8.62 -29.13 2.90
CA ASN A 334 -7.71 -29.96 2.09
C ASN A 334 -7.22 -29.21 0.85
N LEU A 335 -8.12 -28.48 0.18
CA LEU A 335 -7.79 -27.62 -0.96
C LEU A 335 -6.81 -26.49 -0.56
N TYR A 336 -7.00 -25.85 0.60
CA TYR A 336 -6.06 -24.87 1.15
C TYR A 336 -4.68 -25.49 1.43
N ALA A 337 -4.64 -26.64 2.10
CA ALA A 337 -3.38 -27.35 2.37
C ALA A 337 -2.64 -27.72 1.09
N TYR A 338 -3.38 -28.13 0.04
CA TYR A 338 -2.82 -28.37 -1.29
C TYR A 338 -2.23 -27.08 -1.90
N TYR A 339 -2.95 -25.96 -1.88
CA TYR A 339 -2.42 -24.67 -2.35
C TYR A 339 -1.10 -24.30 -1.65
N VAL A 340 -1.06 -24.36 -0.31
CA VAL A 340 0.16 -24.07 0.47
C VAL A 340 1.29 -25.03 0.10
N SER A 341 1.02 -26.33 -0.07
CA SER A 341 2.05 -27.32 -0.42
C SER A 341 2.69 -27.07 -1.79
N VAL A 342 1.90 -26.67 -2.80
CA VAL A 342 2.41 -26.34 -4.14
C VAL A 342 3.25 -25.06 -4.10
N ILE A 343 2.81 -24.06 -3.34
CA ILE A 343 3.52 -22.79 -3.21
C ILE A 343 4.87 -22.99 -2.51
N GLN A 344 4.90 -23.75 -1.41
CA GLN A 344 6.15 -24.08 -0.71
C GLN A 344 7.11 -24.85 -1.61
N GLN A 345 6.63 -25.90 -2.30
CA GLN A 345 7.46 -26.68 -3.22
C GLN A 345 8.08 -25.81 -4.32
N ASN A 346 7.32 -24.85 -4.87
CA ASN A 346 7.83 -23.93 -5.88
C ASN A 346 8.87 -22.96 -5.30
N GLN A 347 8.67 -22.44 -4.07
CA GLN A 347 9.64 -21.59 -3.40
C GLN A 347 10.96 -22.34 -3.12
N ASP A 348 10.88 -23.57 -2.61
CA ASP A 348 12.06 -24.42 -2.34
C ASP A 348 12.87 -24.68 -3.62
N ASN A 349 12.17 -24.97 -4.73
CA ASN A 349 12.79 -25.15 -6.05
C ASN A 349 13.50 -23.88 -6.56
N MET A 350 12.90 -22.69 -6.35
CA MET A 350 13.52 -21.43 -6.75
C MET A 350 14.80 -21.16 -5.94
N VAL A 351 14.77 -21.37 -4.61
CA VAL A 351 15.96 -21.24 -3.76
C VAL A 351 17.06 -22.20 -4.22
N ALA A 352 16.74 -23.47 -4.45
CA ALA A 352 17.71 -24.47 -4.93
C ALA A 352 18.33 -24.09 -6.28
N SER A 353 17.54 -23.51 -7.20
CA SER A 353 18.05 -23.04 -8.51
C SER A 353 18.94 -21.80 -8.44
N SER A 354 18.79 -20.97 -7.39
CA SER A 354 19.59 -19.76 -7.18
C SER A 354 20.94 -20.00 -6.49
N ALA A 355 21.18 -21.22 -6.02
CA ALA A 355 22.38 -21.64 -5.30
C ALA A 355 23.36 -22.46 -6.17
N GLN A 356 23.13 -22.53 -7.49
CA GLN A 356 23.95 -23.22 -8.50
C GLN A 356 24.63 -22.24 -9.46
#